data_AF-A0A8H3HXJ7-F1
#
_entry.id   AF-A0A8H3HXJ7-F1
#
_cell.length_a   1.000
_cell.length_b   1.000
_cell.length_c   1.000
_cell.angle_alpha   90.00
_cell.angle_beta   90.00
_cell.angle_gamma   90.00
#
_symmetry.space_group_name_H-M   'P 1'
#
loop_
_entity.id
_entity.type
_entity.pdbx_description
1 polymer ?
#
loop_
_entity_poly.entity_id
_entity_poly.type
_entity_poly.pdbx_seq_one_letter_code
_entity_poly.pdbx_strand_id
1 'polypeptide(L)'
;ELTVLAIKCAMTTFGVTELMKNDEVKTKPALYGRLYGGKIWKTAQALASNIHEHLRRDNEAPNLAELGKIYAELQAALTGDEPILMPDGYLKLFPLVGRIGRAYHAQALVLASLCRQVATHFEKNTSYETREALEKALDKTVAAFTAAGGLNNKPAVNGTEHPVNGDLTNGISTGAIPNISGDYDGSCEPLFDESIEEIKSCYGAMQLGDGSDLQKQLEAARIKDQERLQSYQARLKQFIPARELVDLTLLVHNNNISDSPFHKLHAKVLRSARLSYIKWLVTKELKGYEIIHFKDNIQKQTMDLDDKIESLVEDNKCTLNLVVRKEEPKVNGSE
;
A
#
# COMPACT_ATOMS: atom_id res chain seq x y z
N GLU A 1 -46.18 11.95 -2.98
CA GLU A 1 -45.48 10.88 -2.23
C GLU A 1 -44.22 11.37 -1.53
N LEU A 2 -43.34 12.16 -2.17
CA LEU A 2 -42.16 12.76 -1.54
C LEU A 2 -42.49 13.54 -0.25
N THR A 3 -43.52 14.39 -0.28
CA THR A 3 -44.02 15.13 0.89
C THR A 3 -44.42 14.20 2.05
N VAL A 4 -45.01 13.04 1.74
CA VAL A 4 -45.41 12.06 2.75
C VAL A 4 -44.18 11.42 3.40
N LEU A 5 -43.15 11.09 2.62
CA LEU A 5 -41.86 10.59 3.13
C LEU A 5 -41.16 11.63 3.99
N ALA A 6 -41.17 12.90 3.58
CA ALA A 6 -40.60 14.00 4.37
C ALA A 6 -41.30 14.15 5.72
N ILE A 7 -42.64 14.14 5.73
CA ILE A 7 -43.44 14.20 6.97
C ILE A 7 -43.14 12.98 7.86
N LYS A 8 -43.12 11.77 7.29
CA LYS A 8 -42.80 10.55 8.02
C LYS A 8 -41.42 10.61 8.65
N CYS A 9 -40.40 11.02 7.90
CA CYS A 9 -39.05 11.20 8.41
C CYS A 9 -39.04 12.19 9.58
N ALA A 10 -39.61 13.38 9.41
CA ALA A 10 -39.65 14.40 10.46
C ALA A 10 -40.37 13.92 11.72
N MET A 11 -41.54 13.27 11.58
CA MET A 11 -42.28 12.72 12.70
C MET A 11 -41.51 11.61 13.42
N THR A 12 -40.86 10.71 12.69
CA THR A 12 -40.04 9.64 13.26
C THR A 12 -38.85 10.22 14.02
N THR A 13 -38.10 11.14 13.41
CA THR A 13 -36.95 11.78 14.08
C THR A 13 -37.37 12.55 15.32
N PHE A 14 -38.46 13.33 15.23
CA PHE A 14 -39.00 14.06 16.38
C PHE A 14 -39.44 13.11 17.51
N GLY A 15 -40.21 12.06 17.18
CA GLY A 15 -40.65 11.07 18.16
C GLY A 15 -39.48 10.37 18.85
N VAL A 16 -38.42 10.03 18.12
CA VAL A 16 -37.19 9.47 18.68
C VAL A 16 -36.51 10.46 19.64
N THR A 17 -36.37 11.74 19.25
CA THR A 17 -35.78 12.76 20.12
C THR A 17 -36.59 12.98 21.40
N GLU A 18 -37.93 12.95 21.33
CA GLU A 18 -38.79 13.04 22.51
C GLU A 18 -38.66 11.80 23.40
N LEU A 19 -38.57 10.61 22.80
CA LEU A 19 -38.37 9.37 23.56
C LEU A 19 -37.04 9.40 24.33
N MET A 20 -35.97 9.93 23.72
CA MET A 20 -34.66 10.04 24.36
C MET A 20 -34.61 11.01 25.53
N LYS A 21 -35.53 11.98 25.61
CA LYS A 21 -35.67 12.87 26.77
C LYS A 21 -36.29 12.16 27.97
N ASN A 22 -36.96 11.03 27.77
CA ASN A 22 -37.60 10.28 28.84
C ASN A 22 -36.55 9.48 29.64
N ASP A 23 -36.45 9.75 30.93
CA ASP A 23 -35.53 9.06 31.84
C ASP A 23 -35.80 7.55 31.97
N GLU A 24 -37.01 7.08 31.68
CA GLU A 24 -37.32 5.65 31.61
C GLU A 24 -36.58 4.92 30.47
N VAL A 25 -36.12 5.64 29.45
CA VAL A 25 -35.30 5.02 28.39
C VAL A 25 -33.92 4.68 28.92
N LYS A 26 -33.36 5.50 29.83
CA LYS A 26 -32.04 5.25 30.46
C LYS A 26 -32.01 3.95 31.26
N THR A 27 -33.17 3.51 31.78
CA THR A 27 -33.29 2.26 32.54
C THR A 27 -33.42 1.02 31.64
N LYS A 28 -33.49 1.19 30.31
CA LYS A 28 -33.61 0.10 29.32
C LYS A 28 -32.38 0.07 28.40
N PRO A 29 -31.29 -0.63 28.77
CA PRO A 29 -30.00 -0.57 28.06
C PRO A 29 -30.09 -0.89 26.57
N ALA A 30 -30.90 -1.89 26.19
CA ALA A 30 -31.07 -2.28 24.79
C ALA A 30 -31.78 -1.21 23.94
N LEU A 31 -32.76 -0.51 24.53
CA LEU A 31 -33.46 0.59 23.87
C LEU A 31 -32.60 1.85 23.86
N TYR A 32 -31.95 2.15 24.98
CA TYR A 32 -31.03 3.27 25.12
C TYR A 32 -29.88 3.19 24.12
N GLY A 33 -29.13 2.08 24.09
CA GLY A 33 -28.01 1.90 23.16
C GLY A 33 -28.44 1.91 21.70
N ARG A 34 -29.68 1.49 21.39
CA ARG A 34 -30.24 1.57 20.04
C ARG A 34 -30.50 3.02 19.64
N LEU A 35 -31.24 3.77 20.45
CA LEU A 35 -31.66 5.15 20.16
C LEU A 35 -30.48 6.13 20.13
N TYR A 36 -29.49 5.91 20.99
CA TYR A 36 -28.26 6.70 21.01
C TYR A 36 -27.19 6.18 20.04
N GLY A 37 -27.42 5.03 19.38
CA GLY A 37 -26.49 4.47 18.41
C GLY A 37 -26.41 5.31 17.14
N GLY A 38 -25.19 5.50 16.62
CA GLY A 38 -24.96 6.36 15.46
C GLY A 38 -25.70 5.95 14.19
N LYS A 39 -26.13 4.68 14.05
CA LYS A 39 -26.82 4.18 12.86
C LYS A 39 -28.16 4.87 12.60
N ILE A 40 -29.02 5.04 13.61
CA ILE A 40 -30.32 5.70 13.46
C ILE A 40 -30.13 7.12 12.93
N TRP A 41 -29.18 7.85 13.51
CA TRP A 41 -28.91 9.23 13.17
C TRP A 41 -28.24 9.37 11.80
N LYS A 42 -27.31 8.48 11.44
CA LYS A 42 -26.72 8.41 10.10
C LYS A 42 -27.78 8.12 9.04
N THR A 43 -28.67 7.14 9.27
CA THR A 43 -29.75 6.80 8.32
C THR A 43 -30.79 7.92 8.22
N ALA A 44 -31.18 8.53 9.34
CA ALA A 44 -32.10 9.67 9.35
C ALA A 44 -31.49 10.88 8.63
N GLN A 45 -30.20 11.16 8.84
CA GLN A 45 -29.49 12.22 8.13
C GLN A 45 -29.39 11.92 6.63
N ALA A 46 -29.05 10.69 6.24
CA ALA A 46 -29.00 10.28 4.84
C ALA A 46 -30.38 10.45 4.16
N LEU A 47 -31.46 10.06 4.84
CA LEU A 47 -32.82 10.26 4.33
C LEU A 47 -33.16 11.75 4.17
N ALA A 48 -32.88 12.56 5.20
CA ALA A 48 -33.13 14.00 5.19
C ALA A 48 -32.35 14.71 4.07
N SER A 49 -31.06 14.37 3.90
CA SER A 49 -30.21 14.91 2.85
C SER A 49 -30.73 14.57 1.45
N ASN A 50 -31.10 13.31 1.22
CA ASN A 50 -31.65 12.89 -0.08
C ASN A 50 -33.00 13.55 -0.39
N ILE A 51 -33.88 13.69 0.60
CA ILE A 51 -35.16 14.42 0.45
C ILE A 51 -34.87 15.89 0.11
N HIS A 52 -33.92 16.52 0.83
CA HIS A 52 -33.55 17.91 0.58
C HIS A 52 -32.97 18.12 -0.82
N GLU A 53 -32.07 17.23 -1.28
CA GLU A 53 -31.53 17.30 -2.63
C GLU A 53 -32.63 17.19 -3.69
N HIS A 54 -33.58 16.27 -3.53
CA HIS A 54 -34.69 16.11 -4.45
C HIS A 54 -35.67 17.29 -4.44
N LEU A 55 -35.87 17.96 -3.30
CA LEU A 55 -36.66 19.19 -3.24
C LEU A 55 -35.94 20.38 -3.88
N ARG A 56 -34.62 20.34 -4.01
CA ARG A 56 -33.81 21.41 -4.63
C ARG A 56 -33.67 21.27 -6.14
N ARG A 57 -33.76 20.05 -6.68
CA ARG A 57 -33.66 19.77 -8.12
C ARG A 57 -35.07 19.77 -8.74
N ASP A 58 -35.48 20.91 -9.31
CA ASP A 58 -36.80 21.08 -9.93
C ASP A 58 -37.09 20.16 -11.15
N ASN A 59 -36.07 19.49 -11.70
CA ASN A 59 -36.14 18.86 -13.03
C ASN A 59 -35.95 17.32 -13.06
N GLU A 60 -35.72 16.66 -11.92
CA GLU A 60 -35.59 15.20 -11.86
C GLU A 60 -36.70 14.59 -11.01
N ALA A 61 -37.40 13.59 -11.55
CA ALA A 61 -38.38 12.84 -10.78
C ALA A 61 -37.67 12.17 -9.58
N PRO A 62 -38.15 12.36 -8.34
CA PRO A 62 -37.49 11.82 -7.16
C PRO A 62 -37.45 10.29 -7.22
N ASN A 63 -36.32 9.69 -6.84
CA ASN A 63 -36.21 8.23 -6.76
C ASN A 63 -36.92 7.72 -5.50
N LEU A 64 -38.25 7.65 -5.57
CA LEU A 64 -39.11 7.27 -4.45
C LEU A 64 -38.85 5.84 -3.95
N ALA A 65 -38.37 4.95 -4.82
CA ALA A 65 -38.02 3.58 -4.44
C ALA A 65 -36.78 3.56 -3.52
N GLU A 66 -35.75 4.35 -3.85
CA GLU A 66 -34.55 4.49 -3.03
C GLU A 66 -34.84 5.19 -1.69
N LEU A 67 -35.60 6.29 -1.71
CA LEU A 67 -36.05 6.96 -0.47
C LEU A 67 -36.89 6.04 0.42
N GLY A 68 -37.78 5.24 -0.19
CA GLY A 68 -38.58 4.25 0.52
C GLY A 68 -37.72 3.17 1.17
N LYS A 69 -36.65 2.73 0.49
CA LYS A 69 -35.67 1.79 1.04
C LYS A 69 -34.92 2.37 2.25
N ILE A 70 -34.42 3.60 2.15
CA ILE A 70 -33.73 4.27 3.26
C ILE A 70 -34.68 4.48 4.45
N TYR A 71 -35.96 4.81 4.20
CA TYR A 71 -36.96 4.91 5.26
C TYR A 71 -37.27 3.55 5.92
N ALA A 72 -37.34 2.46 5.14
CA ALA A 72 -37.50 1.12 5.68
C ALA A 72 -36.28 0.70 6.54
N GLU A 73 -35.07 1.07 6.14
CA GLU A 73 -33.85 0.86 6.93
C GLU A 73 -33.90 1.65 8.26
N LEU A 74 -34.41 2.89 8.24
CA LEU A 74 -34.63 3.68 9.45
C LEU A 74 -35.65 2.99 10.39
N GLN A 75 -36.76 2.49 9.84
CA GLN A 75 -37.76 1.77 10.63
C GLN A 75 -37.20 0.48 11.23
N ALA A 76 -36.46 -0.31 10.46
CA ALA A 76 -35.83 -1.54 10.93
C ALA A 76 -34.79 -1.27 12.03
N ALA A 77 -34.01 -0.19 11.89
CA ALA A 77 -33.06 0.24 12.91
C ALA A 77 -33.77 0.66 14.22
N LEU A 78 -35.00 1.17 14.15
CA LEU A 78 -35.81 1.56 15.32
C LEU A 78 -36.48 0.35 15.99
N THR A 79 -37.11 -0.52 15.21
CA THR A 79 -37.78 -1.73 15.74
C THR A 79 -36.77 -2.77 16.22
N GLY A 80 -35.54 -2.73 15.72
CA GLY A 80 -34.47 -3.66 16.08
C GLY A 80 -34.65 -5.04 15.50
N ASP A 81 -35.45 -5.15 14.44
CA ASP A 81 -35.59 -6.37 13.65
C ASP A 81 -34.34 -6.67 12.82
N GLU A 82 -33.39 -5.72 12.78
CA GLU A 82 -32.14 -5.88 12.06
C GLU A 82 -31.08 -6.57 12.94
N PRO A 83 -30.48 -7.69 12.48
CA PRO A 83 -29.42 -8.33 13.23
C PRO A 83 -28.23 -7.38 13.40
N ILE A 84 -27.66 -7.35 14.60
CA ILE A 84 -26.43 -6.61 14.87
C ILE A 84 -25.27 -7.38 14.24
N LEU A 85 -25.02 -7.11 12.95
CA LEU A 85 -23.95 -7.75 12.17
C LEU A 85 -22.55 -7.26 12.58
N MET A 86 -21.56 -8.12 12.34
CA MET A 86 -20.14 -7.79 12.41
C MET A 86 -19.81 -6.62 11.46
N PRO A 87 -19.04 -5.61 11.88
CA PRO A 87 -18.64 -4.53 10.98
C PRO A 87 -17.76 -5.01 9.82
N ASP A 88 -17.98 -4.45 8.63
CA ASP A 88 -17.30 -4.83 7.39
C ASP A 88 -15.77 -4.69 7.46
N GLY A 89 -15.27 -3.78 8.31
CA GLY A 89 -13.84 -3.58 8.54
C GLY A 89 -13.12 -4.86 8.99
N TYR A 90 -13.82 -5.77 9.68
CA TYR A 90 -13.25 -7.02 10.16
C TYR A 90 -12.82 -7.95 9.01
N LEU A 91 -13.62 -8.02 7.94
CA LEU A 91 -13.29 -8.82 6.76
C LEU A 91 -12.14 -8.20 5.94
N LYS A 92 -11.98 -6.87 6.01
CA LYS A 92 -10.93 -6.13 5.28
C LYS A 92 -9.56 -6.21 5.94
N LEU A 93 -9.48 -6.47 7.25
CA LEU A 93 -8.23 -6.52 8.02
C LEU A 93 -7.21 -7.51 7.47
N PHE A 94 -7.58 -8.79 7.39
CA PHE A 94 -6.62 -9.86 7.12
C PHE A 94 -5.98 -9.79 5.72
N PRO A 95 -6.73 -9.47 4.65
CA PRO A 95 -6.12 -9.23 3.34
C PRO A 95 -5.10 -8.09 3.33
N LEU A 96 -5.29 -7.06 4.15
CA LEU A 96 -4.37 -5.92 4.22
C LEU A 96 -3.07 -6.25 4.94
N VAL A 97 -3.09 -7.09 5.98
CA VAL A 97 -1.87 -7.52 6.69
C VAL A 97 -0.85 -8.15 5.72
N GLY A 98 -1.33 -8.94 4.76
CA GLY A 98 -0.48 -9.59 3.75
C GLY A 98 0.20 -8.61 2.79
N ARG A 99 -0.27 -7.37 2.69
CA ARG A 99 0.29 -6.32 1.83
C ARG A 99 1.32 -5.43 2.55
N ILE A 100 1.41 -5.53 3.88
CA ILE A 100 2.27 -4.69 4.70
C ILE A 100 3.72 -5.20 4.68
N GLY A 101 4.65 -4.27 4.54
CA GLY A 101 6.07 -4.55 4.39
C GLY A 101 6.72 -4.97 5.69
N ARG A 102 7.99 -5.39 5.60
CA ARG A 102 8.77 -5.84 6.76
C ARG A 102 8.88 -4.78 7.86
N ALA A 103 8.78 -3.51 7.50
CA ALA A 103 8.90 -2.37 8.41
C ALA A 103 7.77 -2.27 9.46
N TYR A 104 6.57 -2.79 9.16
CA TYR A 104 5.39 -2.63 10.03
C TYR A 104 4.64 -3.95 10.25
N HIS A 105 5.26 -5.08 9.92
CA HIS A 105 4.55 -6.36 9.83
C HIS A 105 4.18 -6.91 11.22
N ALA A 106 5.08 -6.87 12.19
CA ALA A 106 4.79 -7.31 13.55
C ALA A 106 3.76 -6.41 14.20
N GLN A 107 3.84 -5.09 14.01
CA GLN A 107 2.83 -4.14 14.48
C GLN A 107 1.44 -4.48 13.92
N ALA A 108 1.35 -4.77 12.62
CA ALA A 108 0.10 -5.16 11.97
C ALA A 108 -0.47 -6.47 12.52
N LEU A 109 0.38 -7.46 12.80
CA LEU A 109 -0.06 -8.73 13.39
C LEU A 109 -0.63 -8.55 14.81
N VAL A 110 -0.02 -7.66 15.61
CA VAL A 110 -0.54 -7.33 16.95
C VAL A 110 -1.92 -6.68 16.83
N LEU A 111 -2.08 -5.63 16.02
CA LEU A 111 -3.39 -4.97 15.86
C LEU A 111 -4.46 -5.93 15.33
N ALA A 112 -4.13 -6.76 14.33
CA ALA A 112 -5.07 -7.74 13.80
C ALA A 112 -5.49 -8.78 14.87
N SER A 113 -4.55 -9.22 15.71
CA SER A 113 -4.84 -10.11 16.84
C SER A 113 -5.78 -9.45 17.86
N LEU A 114 -5.54 -8.19 18.20
CA LEU A 114 -6.39 -7.43 19.13
C LEU A 114 -7.79 -7.22 18.55
N CYS A 115 -7.91 -6.78 17.30
CA CYS A 115 -9.21 -6.66 16.64
C CYS A 115 -9.99 -7.99 16.63
N ARG A 116 -9.29 -9.13 16.44
CA ARG A 116 -9.91 -10.45 16.53
C ARG A 116 -10.42 -10.78 17.92
N GLN A 117 -9.69 -10.44 18.97
CA GLN A 117 -10.15 -10.65 20.36
C GLN A 117 -11.43 -9.87 20.64
N VAL A 118 -11.44 -8.59 20.29
CA VAL A 118 -12.58 -7.70 20.47
C VAL A 118 -13.79 -8.17 19.63
N ALA A 119 -13.57 -8.57 18.37
CA ALA A 119 -14.61 -9.13 17.51
C ALA A 119 -15.20 -10.44 18.07
N THR A 120 -14.36 -11.32 18.62
CA THR A 120 -14.82 -12.58 19.26
C THR A 120 -15.68 -12.30 20.49
N HIS A 121 -15.38 -11.25 21.24
CA HIS A 121 -16.20 -10.82 22.36
C HIS A 121 -17.52 -10.18 21.91
N PHE A 122 -17.48 -9.38 20.85
CA PHE A 122 -18.67 -8.81 20.23
C PHE A 122 -19.67 -9.89 19.78
N GLU A 123 -19.20 -10.98 19.14
CA GLU A 123 -20.07 -12.10 18.73
C GLU A 123 -20.83 -12.74 19.91
N LYS A 124 -20.25 -12.71 21.11
CA LYS A 124 -20.86 -13.27 22.32
C LYS A 124 -21.80 -12.29 23.02
N ASN A 125 -21.51 -10.99 22.93
CA ASN A 125 -22.20 -9.92 23.66
C ASN A 125 -22.57 -8.77 22.70
N THR A 126 -23.44 -9.07 21.75
CA THR A 126 -23.84 -8.12 20.70
C THR A 126 -24.69 -6.99 21.29
N SER A 127 -24.21 -5.75 21.20
CA SER A 127 -24.99 -4.54 21.47
C SER A 127 -24.65 -3.47 20.43
N TYR A 128 -25.51 -2.46 20.31
CA TYR A 128 -25.28 -1.34 19.38
C TYR A 128 -24.06 -0.50 19.80
N GLU A 129 -23.87 -0.32 21.10
CA GLU A 129 -22.73 0.40 21.68
C GLU A 129 -21.41 -0.35 21.40
N THR A 130 -21.39 -1.67 21.63
CA THR A 130 -20.19 -2.48 21.37
C THR A 130 -19.90 -2.62 19.89
N ARG A 131 -20.94 -2.62 19.03
CA ARG A 131 -20.78 -2.56 17.56
C ARG A 131 -20.12 -1.27 17.12
N GLU A 132 -20.59 -0.11 17.60
CA GLU A 132 -20.07 1.20 17.19
C GLU A 132 -18.61 1.38 17.62
N ALA A 133 -18.27 0.96 18.84
CA ALA A 133 -16.89 0.98 19.33
C ALA A 133 -15.99 0.06 18.49
N LEU A 134 -16.47 -1.14 18.14
CA LEU A 134 -15.73 -2.07 17.28
C LEU A 134 -15.54 -1.51 15.87
N GLU A 135 -16.56 -0.90 15.29
CA GLU A 135 -16.50 -0.29 13.95
C GLU A 135 -15.43 0.81 13.89
N LYS A 136 -15.38 1.72 14.88
CA LYS A 136 -14.34 2.76 14.97
C LYS A 136 -12.93 2.18 15.08
N ALA A 137 -12.74 1.18 15.93
CA ALA A 137 -11.45 0.51 16.10
C ALA A 137 -10.98 -0.19 14.81
N LEU A 138 -11.91 -0.85 14.11
CA LEU A 138 -11.65 -1.51 12.84
C LEU A 138 -11.31 -0.49 11.74
N ASP A 139 -12.05 0.62 11.64
CA ASP A 139 -11.83 1.66 10.63
C ASP A 139 -10.45 2.31 10.78
N LYS A 140 -10.04 2.64 12.02
CA LYS A 140 -8.69 3.17 12.29
C LYS A 140 -7.60 2.16 11.94
N THR A 141 -7.79 0.90 12.32
CA THR A 141 -6.82 -0.16 12.02
C THR A 141 -6.69 -0.40 10.51
N VAL A 142 -7.81 -0.38 9.78
CA VAL A 142 -7.82 -0.49 8.31
C VAL A 142 -7.12 0.71 7.67
N ALA A 143 -7.30 1.93 8.18
CA ALA A 143 -6.60 3.11 7.69
C ALA A 143 -5.07 2.99 7.91
N ALA A 144 -4.64 2.57 9.10
CA ALA A 144 -3.23 2.32 9.41
C ALA A 144 -2.61 1.27 8.48
N PHE A 145 -3.33 0.17 8.25
CA PHE A 145 -2.87 -0.91 7.37
C PHE A 145 -2.81 -0.48 5.90
N THR A 146 -3.75 0.35 5.46
CA THR A 146 -3.76 0.89 4.10
C THR A 146 -2.59 1.82 3.88
N ALA A 147 -2.26 2.69 4.84
CA ALA A 147 -1.09 3.55 4.79
C ALA A 147 0.22 2.74 4.74
N ALA A 148 0.38 1.77 5.65
CA ALA A 148 1.56 0.93 5.74
C ALA A 148 1.73 0.02 4.49
N GLY A 149 0.63 -0.49 3.93
CA GLY A 149 0.64 -1.25 2.69
C GLY A 149 0.91 -0.38 1.45
N GLY A 150 0.52 0.90 1.48
CA GLY A 150 0.79 1.87 0.42
C GLY A 150 2.27 2.25 0.28
N LEU A 151 3.03 2.25 1.38
CA LEU A 151 4.47 2.50 1.37
C LEU A 151 5.26 1.47 0.55
N ASN A 152 4.79 0.21 0.49
CA ASN A 152 5.41 -0.82 -0.34
C ASN A 152 5.20 -0.60 -1.85
N ASN A 153 4.20 0.19 -2.23
CA ASN A 153 3.83 0.44 -3.63
C ASN A 153 4.35 1.79 -4.14
N LYS A 154 5.03 2.60 -3.31
CA LYS A 154 5.65 3.84 -3.78
C LYS A 154 6.90 3.50 -4.61
N PRO A 155 6.95 3.81 -5.93
CA PRO A 155 8.20 3.81 -6.66
C PRO A 155 9.16 4.80 -5.98
N ALA A 156 10.39 4.38 -5.73
CA ALA A 156 11.42 5.23 -5.13
C ALA A 156 11.56 6.51 -5.97
N VAL A 157 11.15 7.65 -5.41
CA VAL A 157 11.35 8.96 -6.02
C VAL A 157 12.84 9.27 -5.89
N ASN A 158 13.60 9.00 -6.95
CA ASN A 158 14.87 9.69 -7.17
C ASN A 158 14.54 11.16 -7.45
N GLY A 159 15.04 12.07 -6.62
CA GLY A 159 15.00 13.50 -6.94
C GLY A 159 14.99 14.40 -5.72
N THR A 160 16.12 14.53 -5.03
CA THR A 160 16.44 15.82 -4.41
C THR A 160 16.89 16.76 -5.53
N GLU A 161 15.98 17.66 -5.90
CA GLU A 161 16.24 18.81 -6.76
C GLU A 161 17.29 19.73 -6.11
N HIS A 162 18.36 20.08 -6.85
CA HIS A 162 19.01 21.39 -6.80
C HIS A 162 20.06 21.55 -7.92
N PRO A 163 20.41 22.80 -8.29
CA PRO A 163 20.08 23.33 -9.62
C PRO A 163 21.19 23.25 -10.66
N VAL A 164 20.71 23.35 -11.90
CA VAL A 164 21.37 23.63 -13.17
C VAL A 164 22.57 24.59 -13.06
N ASN A 165 23.75 24.11 -13.45
CA ASN A 165 24.68 24.86 -14.30
C ASN A 165 25.53 23.88 -15.11
N GLY A 166 25.60 24.15 -16.42
CA GLY A 166 25.91 23.19 -17.47
C GLY A 166 27.36 22.77 -17.60
N ASP A 167 27.55 21.52 -18.03
CA ASP A 167 28.33 21.22 -19.23
C ASP A 167 27.95 19.83 -19.78
N LEU A 168 27.94 19.70 -21.10
CA LEU A 168 27.57 18.49 -21.83
C LEU A 168 28.64 17.40 -21.70
N THR A 169 28.35 16.32 -20.96
CA THR A 169 28.79 14.96 -21.32
C THR A 169 27.78 13.92 -20.81
N ASN A 170 27.15 13.21 -21.74
CA ASN A 170 26.28 12.06 -21.45
C ASN A 170 27.08 10.94 -20.76
N GLY A 171 26.93 10.82 -19.45
CA GLY A 171 27.40 9.68 -18.67
C GLY A 171 26.37 9.34 -17.60
N ILE A 172 25.63 8.24 -17.77
CA ILE A 172 24.69 7.77 -16.75
C ILE A 172 25.51 7.18 -15.59
N SER A 173 25.77 8.04 -14.60
CA SER A 173 25.92 7.61 -13.21
C SER A 173 24.55 7.22 -12.68
N THR A 174 24.20 5.94 -12.77
CA THR A 174 23.43 5.26 -11.72
C THR A 174 23.56 3.75 -11.90
N GLY A 175 24.68 3.20 -11.43
CA GLY A 175 24.72 1.84 -10.85
C GLY A 175 23.97 1.81 -9.51
N ALA A 176 22.78 2.43 -9.45
CA ALA A 176 21.96 2.44 -8.27
C ALA A 176 21.40 1.02 -8.12
N ILE A 177 21.96 0.31 -7.15
CA ILE A 177 21.36 -0.85 -6.52
C ILE A 177 19.87 -0.50 -6.33
N PRO A 178 18.91 -1.36 -6.75
CA PRO A 178 17.51 -1.09 -6.50
C PRO A 178 17.35 -0.81 -5.00
N ASN A 179 16.99 0.43 -4.68
CA ASN A 179 16.73 0.83 -3.30
C ASN A 179 15.58 -0.06 -2.85
N ILE A 180 15.84 -0.90 -1.84
CA ILE A 180 14.85 -1.87 -1.37
C ILE A 180 13.77 -1.04 -0.70
N SER A 181 12.65 -0.84 -1.40
CA SER A 181 11.49 -0.16 -0.84
C SER A 181 11.08 -0.87 0.46
N GLY A 182 11.10 -0.15 1.57
CA GLY A 182 10.78 -0.68 2.89
C GLY A 182 11.66 -0.20 4.04
N ASP A 183 12.35 0.94 3.90
CA ASP A 183 12.97 1.60 5.04
C ASP A 183 11.89 2.07 6.02
N TYR A 184 12.14 1.84 7.30
CA TYR A 184 11.29 2.35 8.38
C TYR A 184 11.45 3.86 8.46
N ASP A 185 10.42 4.61 8.09
CA ASP A 185 10.43 6.08 8.13
C ASP A 185 9.61 6.66 9.29
N GLY A 186 9.06 5.79 10.15
CA GLY A 186 8.20 6.17 11.28
C GLY A 186 6.85 6.80 10.88
N SER A 187 6.58 7.03 9.59
CA SER A 187 5.42 7.81 9.13
C SER A 187 4.07 7.18 9.49
N CYS A 188 4.03 5.86 9.66
CA CYS A 188 2.82 5.13 10.04
C CYS A 188 2.64 5.01 11.56
N GLU A 189 3.66 5.27 12.39
CA GLU A 189 3.56 5.07 13.85
C GLU A 189 2.33 5.78 14.49
N PRO A 190 2.01 7.04 14.15
CA PRO A 190 0.85 7.71 14.71
C PRO A 190 -0.47 7.01 14.39
N LEU A 191 -0.59 6.41 13.19
CA LEU A 191 -1.78 5.68 12.79
C LEU A 191 -1.94 4.37 13.57
N PHE A 192 -0.83 3.70 13.88
CA PHE A 192 -0.82 2.52 14.73
C PHE A 192 -1.19 2.88 16.18
N ASP A 193 -0.71 4.02 16.70
CA ASP A 193 -1.09 4.52 18.02
C ASP A 193 -2.57 4.88 18.10
N GLU A 194 -3.09 5.63 17.13
CA GLU A 194 -4.53 5.94 17.03
C GLU A 194 -5.39 4.68 17.01
N SER A 195 -4.93 3.64 16.32
CA SER A 195 -5.63 2.35 16.27
C SER A 195 -5.66 1.68 17.64
N ILE A 196 -4.57 1.73 18.41
CA ILE A 196 -4.55 1.20 19.78
C ILE A 196 -5.47 1.99 20.70
N GLU A 197 -5.54 3.31 20.60
CA GLU A 197 -6.42 4.12 21.44
C GLU A 197 -7.91 3.79 21.19
N GLU A 198 -8.31 3.58 19.94
CA GLU A 198 -9.67 3.13 19.64
C GLU A 198 -9.92 1.68 20.10
N ILE A 199 -8.93 0.79 20.00
CA ILE A 199 -9.04 -0.57 20.55
C ILE A 199 -9.19 -0.52 22.07
N LYS A 200 -8.42 0.31 22.79
CA LYS A 200 -8.58 0.52 24.25
C LYS A 200 -9.98 1.04 24.59
N SER A 201 -10.46 2.01 23.83
CA SER A 201 -11.83 2.52 23.98
C SER A 201 -12.87 1.40 23.78
N CYS A 202 -12.64 0.51 22.82
CA CYS A 202 -13.48 -0.65 22.59
C CYS A 202 -13.41 -1.70 23.72
N TYR A 203 -12.23 -1.92 24.32
CA TYR A 203 -12.09 -2.75 25.52
C TYR A 203 -12.91 -2.20 26.68
N GLY A 204 -12.91 -0.87 26.86
CA GLY A 204 -13.75 -0.19 27.85
C GLY A 204 -15.25 -0.40 27.60
N ALA A 205 -15.71 -0.18 26.37
CA ALA A 205 -17.10 -0.38 25.98
C ALA A 205 -17.57 -1.84 26.16
N MET A 206 -16.65 -2.81 26.00
CA MET A 206 -16.94 -4.24 26.14
C MET A 206 -16.60 -4.82 27.51
N GLN A 207 -16.11 -4.02 28.46
CA GLN A 207 -15.70 -4.44 29.81
C GLN A 207 -14.64 -5.57 29.80
N LEU A 208 -13.70 -5.54 28.85
CA LEU A 208 -12.67 -6.58 28.67
C LEU A 208 -11.42 -6.40 29.53
N GLY A 209 -11.39 -5.39 30.39
CA GLY A 209 -10.23 -4.99 31.19
C GLY A 209 -9.72 -3.60 30.82
N ASP A 210 -8.66 -3.14 31.49
CA ASP A 210 -8.14 -1.77 31.36
C ASP A 210 -7.30 -1.51 30.10
N GLY A 211 -6.99 -2.55 29.32
CA GLY A 211 -6.18 -2.44 28.10
C GLY A 211 -4.77 -1.88 28.36
N SER A 212 -4.30 -1.87 29.61
CA SER A 212 -3.07 -1.19 30.03
C SER A 212 -1.81 -1.75 29.35
N ASP A 213 -1.83 -3.03 29.00
CA ASP A 213 -0.72 -3.70 28.33
C ASP A 213 -0.78 -3.62 26.79
N LEU A 214 -1.85 -3.08 26.20
CA LEU A 214 -2.00 -3.01 24.73
C LEU A 214 -0.91 -2.14 24.09
N GLN A 215 -0.58 -1.00 24.72
CA GLN A 215 0.50 -0.13 24.24
C GLN A 215 1.87 -0.84 24.31
N LYS A 216 2.10 -1.59 25.38
CA LYS A 216 3.35 -2.34 25.56
C LYS A 216 3.51 -3.43 24.50
N GLN A 217 2.41 -4.10 24.12
CA GLN A 217 2.41 -5.08 23.04
C GLN A 217 2.75 -4.45 21.69
N LEU A 218 2.20 -3.26 21.39
CA LEU A 218 2.54 -2.52 20.17
C LEU A 218 4.02 -2.11 20.17
N GLU A 219 4.54 -1.62 21.30
CA GLU A 219 5.94 -1.20 21.41
C GLU A 219 6.91 -2.37 21.26
N ALA A 220 6.60 -3.52 21.88
CA ALA A 220 7.37 -4.75 21.68
C ALA A 220 7.37 -5.19 20.19
N ALA A 221 6.25 -4.99 19.49
CA ALA A 221 6.17 -5.29 18.06
C ALA A 221 6.97 -4.31 17.20
N ARG A 222 7.02 -3.02 17.56
CA ARG A 222 7.91 -2.03 16.91
C ARG A 222 9.37 -2.42 17.02
N ILE A 223 9.82 -2.77 18.22
CA ILE A 223 11.19 -3.23 18.46
C ILE A 223 11.49 -4.44 17.57
N LYS A 224 10.57 -5.41 17.50
CA LYS A 224 10.72 -6.60 16.66
C LYS A 224 10.81 -6.29 15.16
N ASP A 225 10.02 -5.34 14.66
CA ASP A 225 10.10 -4.91 13.26
C ASP A 225 11.44 -4.20 12.96
N GLN A 226 11.90 -3.33 13.86
CA GLN A 226 13.19 -2.66 13.75
C GLN A 226 14.37 -3.64 13.78
N GLU A 227 14.39 -4.58 14.73
CA GLU A 227 15.41 -5.63 14.81
C GLU A 227 15.44 -6.48 13.54
N ARG A 228 14.25 -6.83 13.00
CA ARG A 228 14.15 -7.62 11.77
C ARG A 228 14.69 -6.85 10.56
N LEU A 229 14.42 -5.55 10.47
CA LEU A 229 14.97 -4.69 9.43
C LEU A 229 16.49 -4.56 9.55
N GLN A 230 17.01 -4.31 10.75
CA GLN A 230 18.44 -4.23 11.00
C GLN A 230 19.15 -5.54 10.66
N SER A 231 18.60 -6.69 11.08
CA SER A 231 19.11 -8.01 10.72
C SER A 231 19.12 -8.22 9.20
N TYR A 232 18.06 -7.80 8.51
CA TYR A 232 17.99 -7.90 7.06
C TYR A 232 19.00 -6.99 6.37
N GLN A 233 19.14 -5.74 6.80
CA GLN A 233 20.16 -4.82 6.31
C GLN A 233 21.59 -5.34 6.58
N ALA A 234 21.84 -5.91 7.75
CA ALA A 234 23.12 -6.51 8.11
C ALA A 234 23.43 -7.72 7.23
N ARG A 235 22.45 -8.61 6.98
CA ARG A 235 22.60 -9.72 6.03
C ARG A 235 22.88 -9.22 4.62
N LEU A 236 22.14 -8.21 4.15
CA LEU A 236 22.41 -7.59 2.85
C LEU A 236 23.84 -7.06 2.78
N LYS A 237 24.30 -6.34 3.81
CA LYS A 237 25.68 -5.85 3.90
C LYS A 237 26.71 -6.99 3.93
N GLN A 238 26.42 -8.11 4.59
CA GLN A 238 27.30 -9.28 4.66
C GLN A 238 27.37 -10.07 3.33
N PHE A 239 26.27 -10.12 2.58
CA PHE A 239 26.20 -10.73 1.24
C PHE A 239 26.53 -9.75 0.10
N ILE A 240 26.89 -8.52 0.45
CA ILE A 240 27.59 -7.58 -0.41
C ILE A 240 29.06 -7.68 0.02
N PRO A 241 29.84 -8.72 -0.40
CA PRO A 241 31.29 -8.57 -0.36
C PRO A 241 31.57 -7.27 -1.09
N ALA A 242 32.43 -6.38 -0.54
CA ALA A 242 32.76 -5.07 -1.11
C ALA A 242 32.70 -5.19 -2.63
N ARG A 243 31.58 -4.72 -3.20
CA ARG A 243 31.24 -5.03 -4.59
C ARG A 243 32.20 -4.15 -5.36
N GLU A 244 33.37 -4.69 -5.69
CA GLU A 244 34.36 -4.00 -6.50
C GLU A 244 33.65 -3.67 -7.82
N LEU A 245 33.22 -2.41 -7.90
CA LEU A 245 32.62 -1.87 -9.09
C LEU A 245 33.76 -1.59 -10.04
N VAL A 246 33.57 -2.03 -11.27
CA VAL A 246 34.53 -1.89 -12.35
C VAL A 246 33.94 -0.93 -13.36
N ASP A 247 34.76 0.01 -13.82
CA ASP A 247 34.40 0.90 -14.90
C ASP A 247 34.46 0.11 -16.22
N LEU A 248 33.29 -0.31 -16.69
CA LEU A 248 33.11 -1.03 -17.94
C LEU A 248 33.00 -0.03 -19.09
N THR A 249 33.83 -0.25 -20.10
CA THR A 249 33.79 0.44 -21.39
C THR A 249 33.42 -0.57 -22.47
N LEU A 250 32.30 -0.36 -23.15
CA LEU A 250 31.90 -1.17 -24.30
C LEU A 250 32.17 -0.39 -25.59
N LEU A 251 33.02 -0.94 -26.45
CA LEU A 251 33.25 -0.46 -27.80
C LEU A 251 32.30 -1.19 -28.74
N VAL A 252 31.36 -0.46 -29.34
CA VAL A 252 30.29 -1.07 -30.15
C VAL A 252 30.66 -0.98 -31.63
N HIS A 253 30.70 -2.13 -32.28
CA HIS A 253 31.06 -2.31 -33.68
C HIS A 253 29.85 -2.83 -34.47
N ASN A 254 29.70 -2.35 -35.70
CA ASN A 254 28.64 -2.79 -36.60
C ASN A 254 29.15 -3.94 -37.46
N ASN A 255 28.54 -5.13 -37.34
CA ASN A 255 28.86 -6.36 -38.06
C ASN A 255 30.27 -6.95 -37.85
N ASN A 256 31.33 -6.15 -37.75
CA ASN A 256 32.70 -6.63 -37.59
C ASN A 256 33.57 -5.69 -36.72
N ILE A 257 34.49 -6.29 -35.94
CA ILE A 257 35.45 -5.58 -35.07
C ILE A 257 36.55 -4.86 -35.85
N SER A 258 36.80 -5.25 -37.11
CA SER A 258 37.76 -4.57 -37.98
C SER A 258 37.37 -3.11 -38.26
N ASP A 259 36.09 -2.77 -38.10
CA ASP A 259 35.58 -1.41 -38.28
C ASP A 259 35.80 -0.57 -37.02
N SER A 260 35.98 0.74 -37.19
CA SER A 260 36.05 1.66 -36.05
C SER A 260 34.75 1.58 -35.23
N PRO A 261 34.83 1.55 -33.88
CA PRO A 261 33.64 1.51 -33.05
C PRO A 261 32.79 2.75 -33.32
N PHE A 262 31.51 2.55 -33.61
CA PHE A 262 30.59 3.64 -33.93
C PHE A 262 29.90 4.19 -32.67
N HIS A 263 29.97 3.45 -31.57
CA HIS A 263 29.41 3.87 -30.29
C HIS A 263 30.26 3.37 -29.12
N LYS A 264 30.25 4.12 -28.01
CA LYS A 264 30.98 3.78 -26.79
C LYS A 264 30.05 3.93 -25.60
N LEU A 265 29.86 2.85 -24.85
CA LEU A 265 29.03 2.85 -23.63
C LEU A 265 29.92 2.74 -22.39
N HIS A 266 29.56 3.49 -21.36
CA HIS A 266 30.22 3.47 -20.07
C HIS A 266 29.22 3.03 -19.01
N ALA A 267 29.58 2.03 -18.19
CA ALA A 267 28.75 1.54 -17.11
C ALA A 267 29.59 1.14 -15.90
N LYS A 268 29.05 1.29 -14.70
CA LYS A 268 29.63 0.69 -13.50
C LYS A 268 28.93 -0.63 -13.22
N VAL A 269 29.68 -1.72 -13.29
CA VAL A 269 29.17 -3.08 -13.10
C VAL A 269 29.97 -3.79 -12.03
N LEU A 270 29.43 -4.88 -11.50
CA LEU A 270 30.15 -5.73 -10.56
C LEU A 270 31.33 -6.40 -11.27
N ARG A 271 32.49 -6.51 -10.61
CA ARG A 271 33.63 -7.30 -11.10
C ARG A 271 33.24 -8.74 -11.47
N SER A 272 32.25 -9.30 -10.78
CA SER A 272 31.70 -10.64 -11.03
C SER A 272 30.50 -10.67 -11.98
N ALA A 273 30.17 -9.55 -12.65
CA ALA A 273 29.04 -9.47 -13.57
C ALA A 273 29.22 -10.43 -14.75
N ARG A 274 28.11 -11.09 -15.13
CA ARG A 274 28.05 -11.92 -16.34
C ARG A 274 27.77 -11.08 -17.58
N LEU A 275 28.23 -11.54 -18.73
CA LEU A 275 27.96 -10.90 -20.02
C LEU A 275 26.47 -10.84 -20.36
N SER A 276 25.65 -11.78 -19.87
CA SER A 276 24.18 -11.74 -19.98
C SER A 276 23.55 -10.51 -19.32
N TYR A 277 24.05 -10.11 -18.14
CA TYR A 277 23.61 -8.88 -17.48
C TYR A 277 24.04 -7.63 -18.26
N ILE A 278 25.27 -7.64 -18.79
CA ILE A 278 25.78 -6.55 -19.62
C ILE A 278 24.97 -6.46 -20.93
N LYS A 279 24.62 -7.58 -21.55
CA LYS A 279 23.73 -7.63 -22.73
C LYS A 279 22.40 -6.93 -22.42
N TRP A 280 21.77 -7.24 -21.29
CA TRP A 280 20.53 -6.60 -20.86
C TRP A 280 20.67 -5.09 -20.62
N LEU A 281 21.82 -4.62 -20.09
CA LEU A 281 22.09 -3.19 -19.96
C LEU A 281 22.17 -2.53 -21.35
N VAL A 282 22.84 -3.16 -22.30
CA VAL A 282 23.04 -2.60 -23.64
C VAL A 282 21.77 -2.58 -24.46
N THR A 283 20.91 -3.60 -24.39
CA THR A 283 19.64 -3.61 -25.15
C THR A 283 18.69 -2.48 -24.77
N LYS A 284 18.83 -1.90 -23.57
CA LYS A 284 18.07 -0.71 -23.18
C LYS A 284 18.51 0.55 -23.92
N GLU A 285 19.81 0.66 -24.18
CA GLU A 285 20.44 1.82 -24.84
C GLU A 285 20.42 1.69 -26.37
N LEU A 286 20.77 0.51 -26.91
CA LEU A 286 20.87 0.24 -28.34
C LEU A 286 19.56 -0.36 -28.89
N LYS A 287 18.49 0.44 -28.91
CA LYS A 287 17.21 0.02 -29.51
C LYS A 287 17.35 -0.17 -31.03
N GLY A 288 16.79 -1.26 -31.56
CA GLY A 288 16.85 -1.58 -33.00
C GLY A 288 18.17 -2.20 -33.45
N TYR A 289 18.97 -2.71 -32.52
CA TYR A 289 20.18 -3.47 -32.81
C TYR A 289 20.14 -4.84 -32.12
N GLU A 290 20.43 -5.88 -32.89
CA GLU A 290 20.61 -7.23 -32.40
C GLU A 290 22.07 -7.40 -31.94
N ILE A 291 22.26 -7.81 -30.68
CA ILE A 291 23.58 -8.12 -30.13
C ILE A 291 24.00 -9.51 -30.61
N ILE A 292 25.07 -9.57 -31.41
CA ILE A 292 25.59 -10.81 -31.97
C ILE A 292 26.45 -11.54 -30.93
N HIS A 293 27.53 -10.89 -30.46
CA HIS A 293 28.44 -11.46 -29.46
C HIS A 293 29.35 -10.40 -28.83
N PHE A 294 29.94 -10.76 -27.69
CA PHE A 294 31.03 -10.02 -27.07
C PHE A 294 32.37 -10.62 -27.49
N LYS A 295 33.39 -9.77 -27.61
CA LYS A 295 34.78 -10.20 -27.71
C LYS A 295 35.67 -9.50 -26.70
N ASP A 296 36.65 -10.24 -26.22
CA ASP A 296 37.75 -9.68 -25.43
C ASP A 296 38.53 -8.66 -26.28
N ASN A 297 38.95 -7.57 -25.64
CA ASN A 297 39.77 -6.54 -26.25
C ASN A 297 41.20 -6.99 -26.53
N ILE A 298 41.73 -7.92 -25.72
CA ILE A 298 43.11 -8.38 -25.83
C ILE A 298 43.20 -9.54 -26.82
N GLN A 299 42.43 -10.61 -26.60
CA GLN A 299 42.54 -11.84 -27.39
C GLN A 299 41.62 -11.87 -28.62
N LYS A 300 40.67 -10.93 -28.74
CA LYS A 300 39.62 -10.90 -29.78
C LYS A 300 38.84 -12.22 -29.91
N GLN A 301 38.81 -13.01 -28.85
CA GLN A 301 38.06 -14.26 -28.78
C GLN A 301 36.58 -13.97 -28.46
N THR A 302 35.69 -14.71 -29.10
CA THR A 302 34.25 -14.66 -28.81
C THR A 302 33.96 -15.25 -27.43
N MET A 303 33.17 -14.54 -26.62
CA MET A 303 32.83 -14.92 -25.25
C MET A 303 31.39 -15.41 -25.14
N ASP A 304 31.14 -16.29 -24.16
CA ASP A 304 29.80 -16.80 -23.83
C ASP A 304 29.05 -15.81 -22.92
N LEU A 305 27.72 -15.77 -23.00
CA LEU A 305 26.89 -14.90 -22.16
C LEU A 305 26.96 -15.27 -20.67
N ASP A 306 27.32 -16.50 -20.33
CA ASP A 306 27.53 -16.93 -18.95
C ASP A 306 28.92 -16.60 -18.39
N ASP A 307 29.85 -16.15 -19.24
CA ASP A 307 31.18 -15.74 -18.80
C ASP A 307 31.09 -14.51 -17.89
N LYS A 308 31.95 -14.50 -16.87
CA LYS A 308 32.13 -13.38 -15.96
C LYS A 308 33.25 -12.48 -16.48
N ILE A 309 33.11 -11.18 -16.26
CA ILE A 309 34.15 -10.20 -16.66
C ILE A 309 35.37 -10.18 -15.73
N GLU A 310 35.35 -10.94 -14.63
CA GLU A 310 36.35 -10.91 -13.55
C GLU A 310 37.79 -11.12 -14.04
N SER A 311 37.98 -12.00 -15.02
CA SER A 311 39.28 -12.29 -15.64
C SER A 311 39.76 -11.21 -16.62
N LEU A 312 38.90 -10.26 -16.98
CA LEU A 312 39.17 -9.19 -17.95
C LEU A 312 39.33 -7.81 -17.30
N VAL A 313 39.38 -7.77 -15.97
CA VAL A 313 39.46 -6.54 -15.20
C VAL A 313 40.93 -6.24 -14.89
N GLU A 314 41.40 -5.10 -15.39
CA GLU A 314 42.74 -4.55 -15.10
C GLU A 314 42.55 -3.16 -14.50
N ASP A 315 43.18 -2.88 -13.35
CA ASP A 315 43.11 -1.57 -12.66
C ASP A 315 41.68 -1.02 -12.44
N ASN A 316 40.74 -1.90 -12.05
CA ASN A 316 39.30 -1.59 -11.90
C ASN A 316 38.62 -1.07 -13.17
N LYS A 317 39.19 -1.34 -14.34
CA LYS A 317 38.62 -1.04 -15.65
C LYS A 317 38.46 -2.33 -16.45
N CYS A 318 37.41 -2.39 -17.24
CA CYS A 318 37.21 -3.49 -18.19
C CYS A 318 36.79 -2.89 -19.53
N THR A 319 37.43 -3.32 -20.61
CA THR A 319 37.05 -2.92 -21.97
C THR A 319 36.61 -4.14 -22.76
N LEU A 320 35.41 -4.11 -23.33
CA LEU A 320 34.88 -5.18 -24.18
C LEU A 320 34.49 -4.64 -25.54
N ASN A 321 34.66 -5.46 -26.57
CA ASN A 321 34.14 -5.17 -27.90
C ASN A 321 32.79 -5.87 -28.07
N LEU A 322 31.76 -5.10 -28.39
CA LEU A 322 30.42 -5.58 -28.66
C LEU A 322 30.15 -5.52 -30.16
N VAL A 323 29.82 -6.66 -30.76
CA VAL A 323 29.40 -6.70 -32.17
C VAL A 323 27.89 -6.74 -32.25
N VAL A 324 27.31 -5.74 -32.91
CA VAL A 324 25.87 -5.64 -33.14
C VAL A 324 25.55 -5.65 -34.63
N ARG A 325 24.32 -6.05 -34.96
CA ARG A 325 23.73 -5.92 -36.29
C ARG A 325 22.50 -5.03 -36.17
N LYS A 326 22.28 -4.13 -37.13
CA LYS A 326 21.03 -3.37 -37.19
C LYS A 326 19.87 -4.34 -37.45
N GLU A 327 18.84 -4.32 -36.61
CA GLU A 327 17.64 -5.10 -36.88
C GLU A 327 17.02 -4.60 -38.18
N GLU A 328 16.87 -5.49 -39.16
CA GLU A 328 16.07 -5.17 -40.33
C GLU A 328 14.62 -4.96 -39.87
N PRO A 329 13.92 -3.91 -40.37
CA PRO A 329 12.52 -3.75 -40.04
C PRO A 329 11.82 -5.03 -40.44
N LYS A 330 11.21 -5.72 -39.47
CA LYS A 330 10.31 -6.84 -39.78
C LYS A 330 9.25 -6.29 -40.72
N VAL A 331 9.40 -6.60 -42.01
CA VAL A 331 8.35 -6.40 -42.99
C VAL A 331 7.24 -7.33 -42.54
N ASN A 332 6.29 -6.78 -41.79
CA ASN A 332 4.99 -7.40 -41.65
C ASN A 332 4.32 -7.29 -43.02
N GLY A 333 4.62 -8.25 -43.89
CA GLY A 333 3.85 -8.60 -45.07
C GLY A 333 3.60 -10.11 -44.99
N SER A 334 2.39 -10.53 -44.63
CA SER A 334 1.27 -10.75 -45.55
C SER A 334 1.42 -12.06 -46.34
N GLU A 335 1.04 -13.18 -45.71
CA GLU A 335 -0.01 -14.12 -46.12
C GLU A 335 -0.24 -15.16 -45.03
#